data_AF-A0A8T5I6S8-F1
#
_entry.id   AF-A0A8T5I6S8-F1
#
_cell.length_a   1.000
_cell.length_b   1.000
_cell.length_c   1.000
_cell.angle_alpha   90.00
_cell.angle_beta   90.00
_cell.angle_gamma   90.00
#
_symmetry.space_group_name_H-M   'P 1'
#
loop_
_entity.id
_entity.type
_entity.pdbx_description
1 polymer ?
#
loop_
_entity_poly.entity_id
_entity_poly.type
_entity_poly.pdbx_seq_one_letter_code
_entity_poly.pdbx_strand_id
1 'polypeptide(L)'
;MKINDNKLYENRVSSYLNMSPQILILSLNYHYDNEDKTDDLQKFDLNCLIEAIKRSPIDNSQLLIKGENKFKLNGPFRLDNHPDHGFGIYISWKLKKGISKFQTGNHWKIIGGK
;
A
#
# COMPACT_ATOMS: atom_id res chain seq x y z
N MET A 1 -4.19 -12.60 -22.60
CA MET A 1 -3.37 -12.84 -21.40
C MET A 1 -2.97 -14.31 -21.43
N LYS A 2 -1.66 -14.64 -21.46
CA LYS A 2 -1.22 -16.05 -21.51
C LYS A 2 -1.41 -16.66 -20.12
N ILE A 3 -1.71 -17.95 -20.02
CA ILE A 3 -1.96 -18.66 -18.75
C ILE A 3 -0.85 -18.42 -17.70
N ASN A 4 0.39 -18.19 -18.16
CA ASN A 4 1.54 -17.90 -17.31
C ASN A 4 1.50 -16.52 -16.63
N ASP A 5 0.91 -15.52 -17.30
CA ASP A 5 0.82 -14.14 -16.78
C ASP A 5 -0.19 -14.06 -15.63
N ASN A 6 -1.30 -14.81 -15.74
CA ASN A 6 -2.30 -14.91 -14.68
C ASN A 6 -1.75 -15.61 -13.44
N LYS A 7 -0.98 -16.69 -13.62
CA LYS A 7 -0.36 -17.40 -12.49
C LYS A 7 0.66 -16.50 -11.78
N LEU A 8 1.46 -15.75 -12.52
CA LEU A 8 2.41 -14.79 -11.95
C LEU A 8 1.69 -13.69 -11.16
N TYR A 9 0.62 -13.14 -11.73
CA TYR A 9 -0.21 -12.12 -11.08
C TYR A 9 -0.79 -12.62 -9.75
N GLU A 10 -1.47 -13.77 -9.75
CA GLU A 10 -2.08 -14.33 -8.54
C GLU A 10 -1.04 -14.70 -7.47
N ASN A 11 0.14 -15.20 -7.87
CA ASN A 11 1.23 -15.45 -6.94
C ASN A 11 1.73 -14.15 -6.28
N ARG A 12 1.83 -13.06 -7.06
CA ARG A 12 2.28 -11.76 -6.54
C ARG A 12 1.25 -11.15 -5.60
N VAL A 13 -0.03 -11.19 -5.97
CA VAL A 13 -1.15 -10.76 -5.11
C VAL A 13 -1.18 -11.55 -3.80
N SER A 14 -1.07 -12.88 -3.87
CA SER A 14 -1.01 -13.75 -2.68
C SER A 14 0.17 -13.43 -1.78
N SER A 15 1.34 -13.10 -2.36
CA SER A 15 2.51 -12.70 -1.58
C SER A 15 2.23 -11.44 -0.75
N TYR A 16 1.56 -10.44 -1.33
CA TYR A 16 1.15 -9.22 -0.61
C TYR A 16 0.07 -9.48 0.43
N LEU A 17 -0.91 -10.35 0.15
CA LEU A 17 -1.97 -10.69 1.11
C LEU A 17 -1.41 -11.28 2.42
N ASN A 18 -0.27 -11.96 2.34
CA ASN A 18 0.41 -12.54 3.50
C ASN A 18 1.37 -11.56 4.21
N MET A 19 1.56 -10.35 3.67
CA MET A 19 2.38 -9.32 4.30
C MET A 19 1.60 -8.57 5.37
N SER A 20 2.34 -7.99 6.33
CA SER A 20 1.72 -7.16 7.35
C SER A 20 1.23 -5.82 6.73
N PRO A 21 0.16 -5.22 7.26
CA PRO A 21 -0.35 -3.93 6.78
C PRO A 21 0.72 -2.82 6.72
N GLN A 22 1.71 -2.84 7.61
CA GLN A 22 2.81 -1.88 7.61
C GLN A 22 3.68 -1.98 6.36
N ILE A 23 3.98 -3.21 5.91
CA ILE A 23 4.76 -3.43 4.69
C ILE A 23 3.97 -2.97 3.47
N LEU A 24 2.67 -3.24 3.43
CA LEU A 24 1.79 -2.79 2.35
C LEU A 24 1.78 -1.26 2.22
N ILE A 25 1.71 -0.53 3.34
CA ILE A 25 1.80 0.94 3.34
C ILE A 25 3.15 1.44 2.87
N LEU A 26 4.26 0.84 3.31
CA LEU A 26 5.60 1.22 2.86
C LEU A 26 5.74 1.04 1.34
N SER A 27 5.25 -0.08 0.80
CA SER A 27 5.24 -0.33 -0.64
C SER A 27 4.34 0.65 -1.39
N LEU A 28 3.16 0.99 -0.85
CA LEU A 28 2.28 1.98 -1.45
C LEU A 28 2.92 3.37 -1.52
N ASN A 29 3.57 3.81 -0.43
CA ASN A 29 4.25 5.11 -0.40
C ASN A 29 5.43 5.14 -1.36
N TYR A 30 6.20 4.05 -1.46
CA TYR A 30 7.24 3.93 -2.47
C TYR A 30 6.70 4.13 -3.90
N HIS A 31 5.57 3.49 -4.24
CA HIS A 31 4.94 3.66 -5.55
C HIS A 31 4.35 5.05 -5.76
N TYR A 32 3.81 5.67 -4.72
CA TYR A 32 3.32 7.06 -4.75
C TYR A 32 4.45 8.06 -5.01
N ASP A 33 5.58 7.93 -4.31
CA ASP A 33 6.73 8.83 -4.47
C ASP A 33 7.42 8.70 -5.84
N ASN A 34 7.23 7.56 -6.51
CA ASN A 34 7.84 7.26 -7.80
C ASN A 34 6.84 7.24 -8.97
N GLU A 35 5.62 7.75 -8.79
CA GLU A 35 4.52 7.65 -9.78
C GLU A 35 4.96 8.10 -11.20
N ASP A 36 5.77 9.16 -11.29
CA ASP A 36 6.28 9.72 -12.55
C ASP A 36 7.42 8.91 -13.22
N LYS A 37 7.99 7.91 -12.52
CA LYS A 37 9.18 7.14 -12.95
C LYS A 37 8.93 5.63 -13.06
N THR A 38 7.66 5.21 -13.04
CA THR A 38 7.32 3.78 -13.04
C THR A 38 7.50 3.13 -14.41
N ASP A 39 8.37 2.12 -14.47
CA ASP A 39 8.45 1.19 -15.60
C ASP A 39 7.28 0.19 -15.58
N ASP A 40 7.16 -0.65 -16.62
CA ASP A 40 6.05 -1.60 -16.74
C ASP A 40 6.04 -2.68 -15.64
N LEU A 41 7.20 -3.02 -15.08
CA LEU A 41 7.30 -3.95 -13.95
C LEU A 41 6.79 -3.30 -12.66
N GLN A 42 7.13 -2.03 -12.43
CA GLN A 42 6.63 -1.26 -11.28
C GLN A 42 5.12 -1.04 -11.37
N LYS A 43 4.59 -0.77 -12.57
CA LYS A 43 3.14 -0.70 -12.78
C LYS A 43 2.46 -2.04 -12.52
N PHE A 44 3.05 -3.14 -13.00
CA PHE A 44 2.54 -4.48 -12.71
C PHE A 44 2.53 -4.76 -11.20
N ASP A 45 3.62 -4.43 -10.52
CA ASP A 45 3.77 -4.61 -9.08
C ASP A 45 2.75 -3.79 -8.28
N LEU A 46 2.56 -2.51 -8.63
CA LEU A 46 1.56 -1.63 -8.04
C LEU A 46 0.15 -2.19 -8.25
N ASN A 47 -0.17 -2.70 -9.45
CA ASN A 47 -1.47 -3.32 -9.71
C ASN A 47 -1.71 -4.57 -8.83
N CYS A 48 -0.69 -5.40 -8.63
CA CYS A 48 -0.78 -6.56 -7.73
C CYS A 48 -0.97 -6.13 -6.27
N LEU A 49 -0.26 -5.08 -5.83
CA LEU A 49 -0.37 -4.52 -4.49
C LEU A 49 -1.77 -3.94 -4.22
N ILE A 50 -2.29 -3.13 -5.15
CA ILE A 50 -3.65 -2.56 -5.06
C ILE A 50 -4.69 -3.68 -4.98
N GLU A 51 -4.55 -4.73 -5.80
CA GLU A 51 -5.48 -5.85 -5.77
C GLU A 51 -5.40 -6.63 -4.46
N ALA A 52 -4.20 -6.87 -3.92
CA ALA A 52 -4.04 -7.50 -2.62
C ALA A 52 -4.74 -6.69 -1.51
N ILE A 53 -4.61 -5.36 -1.53
CA ILE A 53 -5.29 -4.48 -0.57
C ILE A 53 -6.81 -4.57 -0.71
N LYS A 54 -7.33 -4.60 -1.94
CA LYS A 54 -8.78 -4.78 -2.18
C LYS A 54 -9.33 -6.10 -1.67
N ARG A 55 -8.53 -7.17 -1.75
CA ARG A 55 -8.88 -8.51 -1.26
C ARG A 55 -8.66 -8.67 0.25
N SER A 56 -7.86 -7.80 0.85
CA SER A 56 -7.57 -7.80 2.28
C SER A 56 -8.73 -7.21 3.10
N PRO A 57 -8.84 -7.51 4.41
CA PRO A 57 -9.80 -6.86 5.30
C PRO A 57 -9.48 -5.39 5.62
N ILE A 58 -8.46 -4.80 5.00
CA ILE A 58 -8.04 -3.42 5.23
C ILE A 58 -9.02 -2.47 4.52
N ASP A 59 -9.58 -1.51 5.26
CA ASP A 59 -10.39 -0.43 4.67
C ASP A 59 -9.51 0.43 3.75
N ASN A 60 -9.81 0.37 2.46
CA ASN A 60 -9.08 1.07 1.39
C ASN A 60 -9.89 2.21 0.76
N SER A 61 -10.95 2.67 1.44
CA SER A 61 -11.85 3.74 0.94
C SER A 61 -11.15 5.03 0.55
N GLN A 62 -9.96 5.30 1.07
CA GLN A 62 -9.15 6.49 0.75
C GLN A 62 -7.92 6.18 -0.10
N LEU A 63 -7.79 4.99 -0.70
CA LEU A 63 -6.63 4.60 -1.49
C LEU A 63 -6.50 5.40 -2.79
N LEU A 64 -7.63 5.66 -3.46
CA LEU A 64 -7.67 6.28 -4.79
C LEU A 64 -8.51 7.56 -4.78
N ILE A 65 -8.07 8.58 -5.51
CA ILE A 65 -8.87 9.76 -5.84
C ILE A 65 -9.62 9.47 -7.13
N LYS A 66 -10.93 9.79 -7.16
CA LYS A 66 -11.72 9.77 -8.38
C LYS A 66 -11.41 11.03 -9.20
N GLY A 67 -10.45 10.93 -10.11
CA GLY A 67 -10.16 11.97 -11.11
C GLY A 67 -11.00 11.79 -12.38
N GLU A 68 -11.08 12.83 -13.20
CA GLU A 68 -11.93 12.89 -14.40
C GLU A 68 -11.58 11.85 -15.49
N ASN A 69 -10.42 11.18 -15.44
CA ASN A 69 -10.10 10.13 -16.41
C ASN A 69 -9.06 9.07 -16.01
N LYS A 70 -8.51 9.09 -14.78
CA LYS A 70 -7.59 8.04 -14.27
C LYS A 70 -7.71 7.90 -12.75
N PHE A 71 -7.63 6.66 -12.24
CA PHE A 71 -7.46 6.39 -10.82
C PHE A 71 -6.06 6.85 -10.41
N LYS A 72 -5.96 7.85 -9.52
CA LYS A 72 -4.69 8.33 -8.97
C LYS A 72 -4.59 7.91 -7.50
N LEU A 73 -3.40 7.53 -7.04
CA LEU A 73 -3.15 7.26 -5.62
C LEU A 73 -3.40 8.54 -4.79
N ASN A 74 -4.17 8.43 -3.71
CA ASN A 74 -4.48 9.53 -2.78
C ASN A 74 -3.44 9.63 -1.64
N GLY A 75 -2.18 9.28 -1.94
CA GLY A 75 -1.10 9.26 -0.95
C GLY A 75 -0.62 10.67 -0.56
N PRO A 76 0.33 10.77 0.39
CA PRO A 76 0.96 9.66 1.11
C PRO A 76 0.00 8.95 2.07
N PHE A 77 0.25 7.66 2.33
CA PHE A 77 -0.63 6.77 3.07
C PHE A 77 -0.13 6.48 4.49
N ARG A 78 -1.07 6.32 5.41
CA ARG A 78 -0.84 5.86 6.80
C ARG A 78 -1.94 4.90 7.25
N LEU A 79 -1.69 4.17 8.35
CA LEU A 79 -2.71 3.37 9.05
C LEU A 79 -3.39 4.21 10.13
N ASP A 80 -4.70 4.01 10.33
CA ASP A 80 -5.53 4.65 11.34
C ASP A 80 -5.06 4.46 12.79
N ASN A 81 -4.58 3.26 13.13
CA ASN A 81 -4.05 2.95 14.47
C ASN A 81 -2.55 3.26 14.63
N HIS A 82 -1.96 4.08 13.74
CA HIS A 82 -0.56 4.47 13.85
C HIS A 82 -0.41 5.67 14.82
N PRO A 83 0.46 5.59 15.86
CA PRO A 83 0.62 6.67 16.84
C PRO A 83 1.21 7.96 16.27
N ASP A 84 1.85 7.90 15.10
CA ASP A 84 2.35 9.07 14.36
C ASP A 84 1.49 9.35 13.12
N HIS A 85 1.01 10.59 13.01
CA HIS A 85 0.19 11.10 11.91
C HIS A 85 0.93 11.31 10.57
N GLY A 86 2.16 10.84 10.40
CA GLY A 86 2.89 11.07 9.16
C GLY A 86 4.05 10.11 8.96
N PHE A 87 4.07 9.45 7.80
CA PHE A 87 5.32 8.97 7.23
C PHE A 87 5.61 9.77 5.97
N GLY A 88 6.43 10.80 6.14
CA GLY A 88 7.45 11.13 5.15
C GLY A 88 8.64 10.17 5.31
N ILE A 89 9.37 9.94 4.24
CA ILE A 89 10.31 8.85 3.96
C ILE A 89 11.57 8.82 4.86
N TYR A 90 11.65 9.64 5.92
CA TYR A 90 12.77 9.65 6.86
C TYR A 90 12.47 8.84 8.12
N ILE A 91 12.62 7.52 8.05
CA ILE A 91 12.42 6.64 9.20
C ILE A 91 13.69 6.62 10.06
N SER A 92 13.74 7.42 11.12
CA SER A 92 14.82 7.33 12.11
C SER A 92 14.79 5.98 12.86
N TRP A 93 15.93 5.48 13.35
CA TRP A 93 16.02 4.25 14.16
C TRP A 93 15.11 4.25 15.41
N LYS A 94 14.69 5.44 15.90
CA LYS A 94 13.71 5.57 16.99
C LYS A 94 12.29 5.19 16.56
N LEU A 95 11.91 5.44 15.31
CA LEU A 95 10.60 5.05 14.76
C LEU A 95 10.49 3.53 14.51
N LYS A 96 11.59 2.86 14.16
CA LYS A 96 11.65 1.38 14.15
C LYS A 96 11.31 0.77 15.52
N LYS A 97 11.58 1.47 16.62
CA LYS A 97 11.15 1.07 17.97
C LYS A 97 9.70 1.46 18.30
N GLY A 98 9.07 2.38 17.55
CA GLY A 98 7.65 2.73 17.68
C GLY A 98 6.71 1.73 17.01
N ILE A 99 7.20 1.00 16.01
CA ILE A 99 6.54 -0.16 15.39
C ILE A 99 6.19 -1.23 16.44
N SER A 100 6.85 -1.29 17.59
CA SER A 100 6.45 -2.22 18.67
C SER A 100 5.23 -1.78 19.49
N LYS A 101 4.67 -0.59 19.23
CA LYS A 101 3.49 -0.04 19.94
C LYS A 101 2.18 -0.17 19.16
N PHE A 102 2.17 -0.94 18.07
CA PHE A 102 0.93 -1.23 17.35
C PHE A 102 -0.06 -1.96 18.27
N GLN A 103 -1.27 -1.41 18.40
CA GLN A 103 -2.38 -2.18 18.95
C GLN A 103 -2.70 -3.32 17.97
N THR A 104 -2.69 -4.55 18.48
CA THR A 104 -3.20 -5.71 17.77
C THR A 104 -4.71 -5.57 17.63
N GLY A 105 -5.18 -5.30 16.40
CA GLY A 105 -6.59 -5.19 16.06
C GLY A 105 -6.84 -5.68 14.64
N ASN A 106 -8.03 -6.26 14.42
CA ASN A 106 -8.42 -6.85 13.13
C ASN A 106 -8.88 -5.82 12.08
N HIS A 107 -8.92 -4.54 12.43
CA HIS A 107 -9.38 -3.47 11.54
C HIS A 107 -8.26 -2.46 11.34
N TRP A 108 -7.78 -2.38 10.10
CA TRP A 108 -6.82 -1.40 9.63
C TRP A 108 -7.48 -0.57 8.55
N LYS A 109 -7.31 0.76 8.61
CA LYS A 109 -7.78 1.66 7.56
C LYS A 109 -6.61 2.42 6.95
N ILE A 110 -6.54 2.41 5.63
CA ILE A 110 -5.64 3.26 4.87
C ILE A 110 -6.23 4.67 4.85
N ILE A 111 -5.46 5.62 5.37
CA ILE A 111 -5.78 7.04 5.32
C ILE A 111 -4.85 7.67 4.27
N GLY A 112 -5.45 8.31 3.27
CA GLY A 112 -4.75 9.09 2.25
C GLY A 112 -4.63 10.56 2.65
N GLY A 113 -3.48 11.18 2.39
CA GLY A 113 -3.22 12.59 2.68
C GLY A 113 -3.94 13.51 1.69
N LYS A 114 -5.08 14.07 2.12
CA LYS A 114 -5.63 15.30 1.51
C LYS A 114 -4.84 16.52 1.96
#